data_AF-A0A1E1WJP4-F1
#
_entry.id   AF-A0A1E1WJP4-F1
#
_cell.length_a   1.000
_cell.length_b   1.000
_cell.length_c   1.000
_cell.angle_alpha   90.00
_cell.angle_beta   90.00
_cell.angle_gamma   90.00
#
_symmetry.space_group_name_H-M   'P 1'
#
loop_
_entity.id
_entity.type
_entity.pdbx_description
1 polymer ?
#
loop_
_entity_poly.entity_id
_entity_poly.type
_entity_poly.pdbx_seq_one_letter_code
_entity_poly.pdbx_strand_id
1 'polypeptide(L)'
;GDRQALQPPASPPLPATQTSVHMLLRLLGIHNSVTLWCAVMSEHKVLVVSLAGARLAAACRALAALMFPFRYAHVYIPLLPAGLAEVLATPTPFLIGVHSSLKEEVSELLDVIVADLDVGSLHIPAGVNIPRPEGKLLSSLQEALALVLQPELRAADSAFA
;
A
#
# COMPACT_ATOMS: atom_id res chain seq x y z
N GLY A 1 16.11 13.98 41.88
CA GLY A 1 16.48 14.03 40.45
C GLY A 1 16.48 12.62 39.93
N ASP A 2 15.31 12.11 39.58
CA ASP A 2 15.16 10.72 39.16
C ASP A 2 15.46 10.59 37.67
N ARG A 3 16.58 9.94 37.37
CA ARG A 3 16.90 9.45 36.04
C ARG A 3 16.15 8.15 35.85
N GLN A 4 14.88 8.21 35.47
CA GLN A 4 14.19 7.03 34.93
C GLN A 4 14.94 6.60 33.67
N ALA A 5 15.64 5.47 33.76
CA ALA A 5 16.32 4.88 32.63
C ALA A 5 15.26 4.33 31.67
N LEU A 6 15.03 5.04 30.56
CA LEU A 6 14.19 4.56 29.47
C LEU A 6 14.90 3.36 28.84
N GLN A 7 14.47 2.15 29.17
CA GLN A 7 14.89 0.95 28.45
C GLN A 7 14.17 0.90 27.09
N PRO A 8 14.88 0.58 26.00
CA PRO A 8 14.24 0.38 24.70
C PRO A 8 13.31 -0.85 24.76
N PRO A 9 12.21 -0.84 23.99
CA PRO A 9 11.25 -1.95 23.98
C PRO A 9 11.91 -3.26 23.57
N ALA A 10 11.48 -4.37 24.18
CA ALA A 10 12.04 -5.71 23.96
C ALA A 10 11.82 -6.24 22.53
N SER A 11 10.87 -5.67 21.79
CA SER A 11 10.63 -5.93 20.37
C SER A 11 10.59 -4.60 19.60
N PRO A 12 10.93 -4.61 18.29
CA PRO A 12 10.77 -3.42 17.48
C PRO A 12 9.29 -3.01 17.48
N PRO A 13 8.97 -1.73 17.77
CA PRO A 13 7.59 -1.27 17.79
C PRO A 13 7.00 -1.40 16.38
N LEU A 14 5.70 -1.69 16.30
CA LEU A 14 4.97 -1.65 15.05
C LEU A 14 5.20 -0.29 14.36
N PRO A 15 5.40 -0.25 13.02
CA PRO A 15 5.63 1.01 12.33
C PRO A 15 4.47 1.99 12.55
N ALA A 16 4.79 3.20 12.99
CA ALA A 16 3.80 4.26 13.11
C ALA A 16 3.38 4.74 11.71
N THR A 17 2.18 4.34 11.28
CA THR A 17 1.61 4.74 9.98
C THR A 17 0.68 5.94 10.06
N GLN A 18 0.33 6.38 11.29
CA GLN A 18 -0.72 7.37 11.53
C GLN A 18 -2.00 6.98 10.76
N THR A 19 -2.46 7.80 9.83
CA THR A 19 -3.64 7.55 9.00
C THR A 19 -3.33 6.94 7.64
N SER A 20 -2.05 6.64 7.34
CA SER A 20 -1.62 6.24 5.99
C SER A 20 -2.27 4.94 5.51
N VAL A 21 -2.33 3.91 6.37
CA VAL A 21 -2.97 2.62 6.05
C VAL A 21 -4.48 2.78 5.90
N HIS A 22 -5.11 3.53 6.80
CA HIS A 22 -6.53 3.84 6.72
C HIS A 22 -6.86 4.59 5.41
N MET A 23 -6.03 5.56 5.02
CA MET A 23 -6.19 6.30 3.77
C MET A 23 -6.08 5.38 2.56
N LEU A 24 -5.05 4.52 2.51
CA LEU A 24 -4.89 3.54 1.42
C LEU A 24 -6.13 2.66 1.27
N LEU A 25 -6.59 2.07 2.38
CA LEU A 25 -7.78 1.22 2.43
C LEU A 25 -9.04 1.96 2.00
N ARG A 26 -9.18 3.25 2.34
CA ARG A 26 -10.33 4.06 1.93
C ARG A 26 -10.31 4.42 0.45
N LEU A 27 -9.14 4.71 -0.12
CA LEU A 27 -9.03 5.12 -1.52
C LEU A 27 -9.14 3.95 -2.50
N LEU A 28 -8.50 2.82 -2.19
CA LEU A 28 -8.50 1.65 -3.07
C LEU A 28 -9.55 0.60 -2.71
N GLY A 29 -10.13 0.67 -1.50
CA GLY A 29 -10.92 -0.41 -0.95
C GLY A 29 -10.06 -1.59 -0.47
N ILE A 30 -10.66 -2.48 0.31
CA ILE A 30 -9.95 -3.60 0.95
C ILE A 30 -9.35 -4.55 -0.10
N HIS A 31 -10.13 -4.95 -1.12
CA HIS A 31 -9.69 -5.91 -2.12
C HIS A 31 -8.42 -5.45 -2.86
N ASN A 32 -8.44 -4.21 -3.40
CA ASN A 32 -7.30 -3.70 -4.16
C ASN A 32 -6.11 -3.42 -3.23
N SER A 33 -6.35 -2.94 -2.00
CA SER A 33 -5.29 -2.72 -1.02
C SER A 33 -4.57 -4.02 -0.64
N VAL A 34 -5.31 -5.10 -0.40
CA VAL A 34 -4.74 -6.42 -0.10
C VAL A 34 -3.95 -6.93 -1.31
N THR A 35 -4.51 -6.82 -2.53
CA THR A 35 -3.82 -7.25 -3.75
C THR A 35 -2.54 -6.45 -3.98
N LEU A 36 -2.57 -5.14 -3.76
CA LEU A 36 -1.41 -4.26 -3.89
C LEU A 36 -0.33 -4.55 -2.84
N TRP A 37 -0.74 -4.82 -1.60
CA TRP A 37 0.16 -5.26 -0.54
C TRP A 37 0.83 -6.60 -0.90
N CYS A 38 0.06 -7.58 -1.39
CA CYS A 38 0.63 -8.83 -1.90
C CYS A 38 1.64 -8.60 -3.01
N ALA A 39 1.35 -7.67 -3.94
CA ALA A 39 2.26 -7.36 -5.03
C ALA A 39 3.60 -6.78 -4.57
N VAL A 40 3.57 -5.92 -3.54
CA VAL A 40 4.78 -5.38 -2.91
C VAL A 40 5.56 -6.48 -2.18
N MET A 41 4.85 -7.37 -1.46
CA MET A 41 5.45 -8.50 -0.74
C MET A 41 6.06 -9.56 -1.67
N SER A 42 5.55 -9.70 -2.89
CA SER A 42 6.09 -10.59 -3.92
C SER A 42 7.04 -9.89 -4.90
N GLU A 43 7.59 -8.74 -4.49
CA GLU A 43 8.66 -8.03 -5.21
C GLU A 43 8.27 -7.66 -6.66
N HIS A 44 7.03 -7.25 -6.92
CA HIS A 44 6.66 -6.68 -8.24
C HIS A 44 7.03 -5.20 -8.35
N LYS A 45 7.06 -4.70 -9.60
CA LYS A 45 7.09 -3.27 -9.91
C LYS A 45 5.72 -2.66 -9.65
N VAL A 46 5.64 -1.79 -8.66
CA VAL A 46 4.40 -1.16 -8.21
C VAL A 46 4.50 0.34 -8.38
N LEU A 47 3.57 0.89 -9.14
CA LEU A 47 3.39 2.30 -9.33
C LEU A 47 2.09 2.76 -8.66
N VAL A 48 2.19 3.85 -7.90
CA VAL A 48 1.04 4.52 -7.28
C VAL A 48 0.82 5.85 -7.99
N VAL A 49 -0.40 6.12 -8.45
CA VAL A 49 -0.74 7.31 -9.23
C VAL A 49 -1.77 8.15 -8.49
N SER A 50 -1.57 9.47 -8.46
CA SER A 50 -2.53 10.44 -7.93
C SER A 50 -2.16 11.86 -8.35
N LEU A 51 -3.15 12.75 -8.41
CA LEU A 51 -3.01 14.20 -8.50
C LEU A 51 -2.39 14.81 -7.22
N ALA A 52 -2.49 14.12 -6.09
CA ALA A 52 -2.05 14.64 -4.79
C ALA A 52 -0.78 13.94 -4.29
N GLY A 53 0.34 14.67 -4.26
CA GLY A 53 1.63 14.14 -3.76
C GLY A 53 1.59 13.62 -2.32
N ALA A 54 0.75 14.22 -1.47
CA ALA A 54 0.54 13.73 -0.10
C ALA A 54 -0.10 12.33 -0.07
N ARG A 55 -1.02 12.01 -0.99
CA ARG A 55 -1.63 10.67 -1.11
C ARG A 55 -0.59 9.65 -1.58
N LEU A 56 0.23 10.02 -2.57
CA LEU A 56 1.33 9.18 -3.05
C LEU A 56 2.28 8.81 -1.91
N ALA A 57 2.79 9.82 -1.19
CA ALA A 57 3.74 9.61 -0.10
C ALA A 57 3.17 8.76 1.04
N ALA A 58 1.90 8.97 1.39
CA ALA A 58 1.23 8.20 2.43
C ALA A 58 0.90 6.76 1.98
N ALA A 59 0.48 6.55 0.73
CA ALA A 59 0.22 5.21 0.21
C ALA A 59 1.50 4.36 0.15
N CYS A 60 2.60 4.90 -0.39
CA CYS A 60 3.90 4.22 -0.40
C CYS A 60 4.38 3.91 1.03
N ARG A 61 4.22 4.86 1.96
CA ARG A 61 4.56 4.64 3.39
C ARG A 61 3.71 3.54 4.02
N ALA A 62 2.41 3.51 3.72
CA ALA A 62 1.51 2.47 4.21
C ALA A 62 1.95 1.08 3.72
N LEU A 63 2.22 0.94 2.42
CA LEU A 63 2.68 -0.33 1.83
C LEU A 63 4.01 -0.79 2.43
N ALA A 64 5.00 0.09 2.54
CA ALA A 64 6.29 -0.24 3.16
C ALA A 64 6.15 -0.62 4.64
N ALA A 65 5.27 0.05 5.38
CA ALA A 65 5.00 -0.27 6.79
C ALA A 65 4.28 -1.61 6.98
N LEU A 66 3.36 -1.96 6.08
CA LEU A 66 2.62 -3.23 6.09
C LEU A 66 3.53 -4.44 5.79
N MET A 67 4.79 -4.23 5.37
CA MET A 67 5.75 -5.30 5.21
C MET A 67 6.37 -5.77 6.52
N PHE A 68 6.17 -5.05 7.64
CA PHE A 68 6.73 -5.45 8.93
C PHE A 68 6.44 -6.94 9.24
N PRO A 69 7.44 -7.71 9.71
CA PRO A 69 8.77 -7.28 10.14
C PRO A 69 9.82 -7.17 9.03
N PHE A 70 9.44 -7.41 7.77
CA PHE A 70 10.33 -7.26 6.62
C PHE A 70 10.57 -5.79 6.29
N ARG A 71 11.70 -5.53 5.64
CA ARG A 71 12.07 -4.21 5.13
C ARG A 71 12.01 -4.23 3.61
N TYR A 72 11.35 -3.26 3.00
CA TYR A 72 11.44 -3.07 1.56
C TYR A 72 12.88 -2.75 1.17
N ALA A 73 13.46 -3.53 0.26
CA ALA A 73 14.89 -3.48 -0.07
C ALA A 73 15.17 -2.94 -1.49
N HIS A 74 14.13 -2.66 -2.27
CA HIS A 74 14.27 -2.20 -3.65
C HIS A 74 14.07 -0.69 -3.80
N VAL A 75 13.96 -0.20 -5.03
CA VAL A 75 13.80 1.23 -5.34
C VAL A 75 12.50 1.74 -4.73
N TYR A 76 12.61 2.69 -3.80
CA TYR A 76 11.48 3.30 -3.09
C TYR A 76 11.50 4.81 -3.32
N ILE A 77 10.58 5.32 -4.14
CA ILE A 77 10.48 6.74 -4.47
C ILE A 77 9.01 7.18 -4.32
N PRO A 78 8.58 7.64 -3.13
CA PRO A 78 7.18 7.94 -2.86
C PRO A 78 6.59 9.09 -3.68
N LEU A 79 7.46 9.91 -4.29
CA LEU A 79 7.11 10.98 -5.20
C LEU A 79 8.25 11.11 -6.22
N LEU A 80 8.04 10.64 -7.44
CA LEU A 80 9.02 10.71 -8.52
C LEU A 80 9.07 12.14 -9.08
N PRO A 81 10.23 12.80 -9.10
CA PRO A 81 10.42 14.03 -9.86
C PRO A 81 10.26 13.78 -11.36
N ALA A 82 9.67 14.73 -12.09
CA ALA A 82 9.40 14.59 -13.52
C ALA A 82 10.66 14.29 -14.36
N GLY A 83 11.82 14.82 -13.96
CA GLY A 83 13.10 14.59 -14.66
C GLY A 83 13.70 13.19 -14.48
N LEU A 84 13.05 12.27 -13.75
CA LEU A 84 13.54 10.92 -13.46
C LEU A 84 12.58 9.81 -13.94
N ALA A 85 11.73 10.11 -14.93
CA ALA A 85 10.80 9.13 -15.49
C ALA A 85 11.50 7.86 -16.03
N GLU A 86 12.74 7.98 -16.50
CA GLU A 86 13.59 6.86 -16.95
C GLU A 86 13.78 5.76 -15.90
N VAL A 87 13.68 6.07 -14.60
CA VAL A 87 13.77 5.10 -13.51
C VAL A 87 12.68 4.03 -13.61
N LEU A 88 11.51 4.36 -14.20
CA LEU A 88 10.41 3.42 -14.36
C LEU A 88 10.75 2.24 -15.29
N ALA A 89 11.75 2.39 -16.16
CA ALA A 89 12.21 1.34 -17.06
C ALA A 89 13.20 0.35 -16.39
N THR A 90 13.56 0.56 -15.12
CA THR A 90 14.49 -0.35 -14.42
C THR A 90 13.98 -1.79 -14.41
N PRO A 91 14.85 -2.81 -14.60
CA PRO A 91 14.43 -4.21 -14.53
C PRO A 91 14.14 -4.68 -13.10
N THR A 92 14.60 -3.96 -12.09
CA THR A 92 14.42 -4.33 -10.68
C THR A 92 13.02 -3.99 -10.17
N PRO A 93 12.51 -4.68 -9.13
CA PRO A 93 11.30 -4.26 -8.44
C PRO A 93 11.39 -2.82 -7.93
N PHE A 94 10.24 -2.16 -7.80
CA PHE A 94 10.17 -0.82 -7.25
C PHE A 94 8.80 -0.51 -6.64
N LEU A 95 8.76 0.48 -5.76
CA LEU A 95 7.56 1.10 -5.22
C LEU A 95 7.69 2.61 -5.43
N ILE A 96 7.01 3.12 -6.44
CA ILE A 96 7.16 4.52 -6.89
C ILE A 96 5.80 5.21 -6.95
N GLY A 97 5.71 6.42 -6.42
CA GLY A 97 4.56 7.30 -6.56
C GLY A 97 4.78 8.32 -7.69
N VAL A 98 3.84 8.46 -8.62
CA VAL A 98 3.90 9.45 -9.71
C VAL A 98 2.66 10.32 -9.77
N HIS A 99 2.85 11.56 -10.19
CA HIS A 99 1.73 12.45 -10.46
C HIS A 99 0.95 11.95 -11.68
N SER A 100 -0.38 12.05 -11.66
CA SER A 100 -1.25 11.53 -12.73
C SER A 100 -1.05 12.17 -14.10
N SER A 101 -0.36 13.31 -14.20
CA SER A 101 0.07 13.89 -15.48
C SER A 101 1.00 12.98 -16.29
N LEU A 102 1.69 12.03 -15.64
CA LEU A 102 2.60 11.08 -16.29
C LEU A 102 1.91 9.73 -16.61
N LYS A 103 0.59 9.62 -16.47
CA LYS A 103 -0.14 8.35 -16.60
C LYS A 103 -0.08 7.75 -18.01
N GLU A 104 0.01 8.58 -19.04
CA GLU A 104 0.17 8.12 -20.43
C GLU A 104 1.52 7.41 -20.61
N GLU A 105 2.62 8.01 -20.16
CA GLU A 105 3.96 7.41 -20.21
C GLU A 105 4.04 6.07 -19.45
N VAL A 106 3.26 5.95 -18.37
CA VAL A 106 3.16 4.73 -17.56
C VAL A 106 2.40 3.61 -18.27
N SER A 107 1.43 3.96 -19.11
CA SER A 107 0.51 2.98 -19.73
C SER A 107 1.23 2.08 -20.75
N GLU A 108 2.43 2.47 -21.18
CA GLU A 108 3.30 1.70 -22.08
C GLU A 108 4.12 0.63 -21.34
N LEU A 109 4.18 0.65 -20.00
CA LEU A 109 4.97 -0.28 -19.21
C LEU A 109 4.26 -1.64 -19.06
N LEU A 110 4.86 -2.69 -19.63
CA LEU A 110 4.24 -4.01 -19.74
C LEU A 110 4.26 -4.87 -18.46
N ASP A 111 5.11 -4.54 -17.49
CA ASP A 111 5.36 -5.36 -16.29
C ASP A 111 5.15 -4.59 -14.97
N VAL A 112 4.46 -3.44 -15.04
CA VAL A 112 4.23 -2.55 -13.91
C VAL A 112 2.77 -2.60 -13.46
N ILE A 113 2.55 -2.93 -12.18
CA ILE A 113 1.23 -2.87 -11.56
C ILE A 113 0.94 -1.41 -11.19
N VAL A 114 -0.21 -0.89 -11.62
CA VAL A 114 -0.57 0.52 -11.44
C VAL A 114 -1.78 0.65 -10.52
N ALA A 115 -1.59 1.29 -9.37
CA ALA A 115 -2.65 1.65 -8.43
C ALA A 115 -3.02 3.13 -8.58
N ASP A 116 -4.21 3.42 -9.10
CA ASP A 116 -4.73 4.78 -9.22
C ASP A 116 -5.55 5.14 -7.98
N LEU A 117 -5.00 6.01 -7.13
CA LEU A 117 -5.63 6.41 -5.87
C LEU A 117 -6.79 7.40 -6.05
N ASP A 118 -6.88 8.07 -7.19
CA ASP A 118 -7.95 9.04 -7.44
C ASP A 118 -9.21 8.35 -7.99
N VAL A 119 -9.01 7.29 -8.78
CA VAL A 119 -10.09 6.45 -9.33
C VAL A 119 -10.43 5.29 -8.39
N GLY A 120 -9.49 4.85 -7.55
CA GLY A 120 -9.66 3.68 -6.68
C GLY A 120 -9.45 2.35 -7.41
N SER A 121 -8.66 2.34 -8.49
CA SER A 121 -8.49 1.18 -9.37
C SER A 121 -7.08 0.58 -9.29
N LEU A 122 -6.99 -0.69 -9.66
CA LEU A 122 -5.75 -1.43 -9.75
C LEU A 122 -5.65 -2.11 -11.11
N HIS A 123 -4.68 -1.70 -11.92
CA HIS A 123 -4.35 -2.34 -13.19
C HIS A 123 -3.19 -3.31 -12.99
N ILE A 124 -3.39 -4.57 -13.38
CA ILE A 124 -2.39 -5.63 -13.32
C ILE A 124 -2.13 -6.07 -14.77
N PRO A 125 -0.89 -5.95 -15.28
CA PRO A 125 -0.57 -6.34 -16.65
C PRO A 125 -0.78 -7.82 -16.92
N ALA A 126 -1.06 -8.15 -18.19
CA ALA A 126 -1.21 -9.53 -18.63
C ALA A 126 0.10 -10.31 -18.40
N GLY A 127 0.00 -11.45 -17.71
CA GLY A 127 1.16 -12.30 -17.39
C GLY A 127 1.80 -12.04 -16.02
N VAL A 128 1.41 -10.98 -15.31
CA VAL A 128 1.80 -10.78 -13.91
C VAL A 128 0.88 -11.59 -13.01
N ASN A 129 1.46 -12.50 -12.23
CA ASN A 129 0.74 -13.29 -11.24
C ASN A 129 1.14 -12.84 -9.83
N ILE A 130 0.16 -12.35 -9.08
CA ILE A 130 0.32 -11.90 -7.69
C ILE A 130 -0.20 -13.01 -6.79
N PRO A 131 0.64 -13.59 -5.90
CA PRO A 131 0.18 -14.58 -4.95
C PRO A 131 -0.84 -13.94 -4.00
N ARG A 132 -2.00 -14.57 -3.83
CA ARG A 132 -3.05 -14.07 -2.94
C ARG A 132 -3.23 -15.02 -1.76
N PRO A 133 -3.53 -14.51 -0.56
CA PRO A 133 -4.00 -15.36 0.52
C PRO A 133 -5.34 -15.98 0.10
N GLU A 134 -5.55 -17.24 0.47
CA GLU A 134 -6.74 -18.01 0.12
C GLU A 134 -7.47 -18.53 1.36
N GLY A 135 -8.72 -18.98 1.15
CA GLY A 135 -9.54 -19.62 2.17
C GLY A 135 -9.77 -18.76 3.41
N LYS A 136 -9.67 -19.38 4.58
CA LYS A 136 -9.97 -18.75 5.88
C LYS A 136 -9.08 -17.55 6.20
N LEU A 137 -7.85 -17.53 5.69
CA LEU A 137 -6.94 -16.42 5.95
C LEU A 137 -7.42 -15.15 5.24
N LEU A 138 -7.85 -15.27 3.98
CA LEU A 138 -8.37 -14.15 3.22
C LEU A 138 -9.66 -13.59 3.85
N SER A 139 -10.60 -14.47 4.20
CA SER A 139 -11.86 -14.04 4.82
C SER A 139 -11.61 -13.33 6.16
N SER A 140 -10.77 -13.92 7.03
CA SER A 140 -10.42 -13.33 8.32
C SER A 140 -9.72 -11.98 8.16
N LEU A 141 -8.83 -11.85 7.18
CA LEU A 141 -8.14 -10.59 6.88
C LEU A 141 -9.13 -9.52 6.39
N GLN A 142 -10.02 -9.87 5.46
CA GLN A 142 -11.02 -8.95 4.93
C GLN A 142 -11.99 -8.47 6.02
N GLU A 143 -12.47 -9.37 6.87
CA GLU A 143 -13.31 -9.04 8.02
C GLU A 143 -12.59 -8.11 8.99
N ALA A 144 -11.35 -8.43 9.36
CA ALA A 144 -10.57 -7.59 10.26
C ALA A 144 -10.35 -6.18 9.69
N LEU A 145 -10.04 -6.07 8.40
CA LEU A 145 -9.86 -4.77 7.72
C LEU A 145 -11.17 -3.99 7.57
N ALA A 146 -12.29 -4.67 7.35
CA ALA A 146 -13.61 -4.04 7.31
C ALA A 146 -13.95 -3.41 8.67
N LEU A 147 -13.67 -4.12 9.77
CA LEU A 147 -13.87 -3.59 11.13
C LEU A 147 -12.94 -2.43 11.49
N VAL A 148 -11.78 -2.30 10.82
CA VAL A 148 -10.89 -1.14 10.98
C VAL A 148 -11.44 0.08 10.22
N LEU A 149 -12.06 -0.13 9.06
CA LEU A 149 -12.65 0.96 8.27
C LEU A 149 -14.00 1.43 8.82
N GLN A 150 -14.80 0.48 9.30
CA GLN A 150 -16.17 0.68 9.77
C GLN A 150 -16.35 -0.05 11.11
N PRO A 151 -15.83 0.49 12.22
CA PRO A 151 -15.93 -0.14 13.54
C PRO A 151 -17.39 -0.34 13.98
N GLU A 152 -18.32 0.48 13.49
CA GLU A 152 -19.76 0.38 13.71
C GLU A 152 -20.37 -0.95 13.22
N LEU A 153 -19.76 -1.64 12.25
CA LEU A 153 -20.24 -2.95 11.79
C LEU A 153 -20.28 -4.00 12.91
N ARG A 154 -19.49 -3.83 13.99
CA ARG A 154 -19.50 -4.75 15.14
C ARG A 154 -20.83 -4.81 15.86
N ALA A 155 -21.62 -3.74 15.82
CA ALA A 155 -22.88 -3.62 16.54
C ALA A 155 -24.07 -3.37 15.59
N ALA A 156 -23.85 -3.42 14.27
CA ALA A 156 -24.88 -3.17 13.26
C ALA A 156 -26.06 -4.15 13.40
N ASP A 157 -25.78 -5.41 13.75
CA ASP A 157 -26.81 -6.43 13.98
C ASP A 157 -27.65 -6.18 15.25
N SER A 158 -27.20 -5.30 16.14
CA SER A 158 -27.91 -4.90 17.37
C SER A 158 -28.73 -3.62 17.21
N ALA A 159 -28.77 -3.00 16.02
CA ALA A 159 -29.47 -1.72 15.81
C ALA A 159 -31.01 -1.81 15.95
N PHE A 160 -31.57 -3.02 15.93
CA PHE A 160 -33.01 -3.28 16.09
C PHE A 160 -33.35 -4.17 17.30
N ALA A 161 -32.41 -4.35 18.23
CA ALA A 161 -32.63 -5.10 19.48
C ALA A 161 -33.19 -4.22 20.60
#